data_AF-A0ABD5YRY2-F1
#
_entry.id   AF-A0ABD5YRY2-F1
#
_cell.length_a   1.000
_cell.length_b   1.000
_cell.length_c   1.000
_cell.angle_alpha   90.00
_cell.angle_beta   90.00
_cell.angle_gamma   90.00
#
_symmetry.space_group_name_H-M   'P 1'
#
loop_
_entity.id
_entity.type
_entity.pdbx_description
1 polymer ?
#
loop_
_entity_poly.entity_id
_entity_poly.type
_entity_poly.pdbx_seq_one_letter_code
_entity_poly.pdbx_strand_id
1 'polypeptide(L)'
;MSSIDEKRVYGATEGKTDVFIATGMGVARVECSGDLVGGFGLVHRCVATDIAAKGNRLAVATDEDVLVWNRDEFDPAGFGPAHAVGYNDELIAAGSGRISRSVENDWSALGVSESGDKIDVRAIDGDLIASSDGVYRLSDGANGVGYVPVGLNNARDVSSVPIPLVATATGLYQLKNGWVNVLDADVHLIESDGTRIHAATDEALYAPCKSENTSEHQSHNAQSDEWERLELPVAEQIAGIGHGESTYAVTVDGTFLIESDDGWHTRSLGLSDVSGLAVR
;
A
#
# COMPACT_ATOMS: atom_id res chain seq x y z
N MET A 1 26.50 -42.56 -32.81
CA MET A 1 26.04 -42.40 -31.42
C MET A 1 25.73 -40.93 -31.23
N SER A 2 24.44 -40.60 -31.10
CA SER A 2 23.95 -39.22 -30.95
C SER A 2 24.01 -38.87 -29.47
N SER A 3 24.85 -37.90 -29.11
CA SER A 3 24.81 -37.26 -27.79
C SER A 3 23.79 -36.14 -27.89
N ILE A 4 22.64 -36.32 -27.25
CA ILE A 4 21.70 -35.23 -26.98
C ILE A 4 22.39 -34.29 -25.99
N ASP A 5 22.71 -33.08 -26.45
CA ASP A 5 23.08 -31.96 -25.57
C ASP A 5 21.79 -31.44 -24.96
N GLU A 6 21.55 -31.88 -23.72
CA GLU A 6 20.44 -31.47 -22.88
C GLU A 6 20.70 -30.02 -22.43
N LYS A 7 20.04 -29.06 -23.07
CA LYS A 7 20.05 -27.65 -22.66
C LYS A 7 19.36 -27.51 -21.31
N ARG A 8 20.14 -27.51 -20.23
CA ARG A 8 19.68 -27.03 -18.92
C ARG A 8 19.61 -25.51 -18.97
N VAL A 9 18.41 -24.98 -19.18
CA VAL A 9 18.11 -23.57 -18.90
C VAL A 9 17.93 -23.46 -17.39
N TYR A 10 18.98 -23.07 -16.67
CA TYR A 10 18.78 -22.41 -15.38
C TYR A 10 18.28 -21.00 -15.72
N GLY A 11 16.95 -20.82 -15.66
CA GLY A 11 16.36 -19.51 -15.82
C GLY A 11 16.80 -18.63 -14.65
N ALA A 12 17.58 -17.60 -14.95
CA ALA A 12 17.75 -16.49 -14.02
C ALA A 12 16.38 -15.84 -13.84
N THR A 13 15.94 -15.67 -12.60
CA THR A 13 14.71 -14.98 -12.19
C THR A 13 14.87 -13.46 -12.32
N GLU A 14 15.54 -12.98 -13.35
CA GLU A 14 15.59 -11.55 -13.68
C GLU A 14 14.25 -11.16 -14.31
N GLY A 15 13.57 -10.17 -13.73
CA GLY A 15 12.31 -9.63 -14.26
C GLY A 15 11.03 -10.30 -13.77
N LYS A 16 11.02 -10.87 -12.56
CA LYS A 16 9.78 -11.30 -11.88
C LYS A 16 9.47 -10.37 -10.71
N THR A 17 8.25 -9.87 -10.69
CA THR A 17 7.68 -9.09 -9.58
C THR A 17 6.60 -9.92 -8.90
N ASP A 18 6.64 -10.04 -7.58
CA ASP A 18 5.60 -10.70 -6.81
C ASP A 18 4.63 -9.67 -6.24
N VAL A 19 3.36 -9.82 -6.58
CA VAL A 19 2.29 -8.97 -6.06
C VAL A 19 1.44 -9.78 -5.09
N PHE A 20 1.34 -9.32 -3.86
CA PHE A 20 0.57 -9.96 -2.80
C PHE A 20 -0.75 -9.23 -2.58
N ILE A 21 -1.82 -9.99 -2.39
CA ILE A 21 -3.18 -9.46 -2.28
C ILE A 21 -3.80 -10.00 -1.00
N ALA A 22 -4.20 -9.10 -0.11
CA ALA A 22 -4.94 -9.43 1.10
C ALA A 22 -6.44 -9.54 0.79
N THR A 23 -7.06 -10.63 1.25
CA THR A 23 -8.47 -10.93 0.99
C THR A 23 -9.12 -11.57 2.22
N GLY A 24 -10.45 -11.58 2.26
CA GLY A 24 -11.21 -12.30 3.29
C GLY A 24 -11.00 -13.83 3.31
N MET A 25 -10.40 -14.41 2.26
CA MET A 25 -10.04 -15.84 2.20
C MET A 25 -8.56 -16.13 2.52
N GLY A 26 -7.73 -15.09 2.54
CA GLY A 26 -6.31 -15.15 2.86
C GLY A 26 -5.46 -14.28 1.97
N VAL A 27 -4.18 -14.63 1.85
CA VAL A 27 -3.20 -13.90 1.04
C VAL A 27 -2.93 -14.66 -0.25
N ALA A 28 -3.15 -14.00 -1.39
CA ALA A 28 -2.78 -14.52 -2.70
C ALA A 28 -1.48 -13.88 -3.20
N ARG A 29 -0.74 -14.62 -4.01
CA ARG A 29 0.44 -14.14 -4.74
C ARG A 29 0.14 -14.20 -6.23
N VAL A 30 0.45 -13.12 -6.94
CA VAL A 30 0.43 -13.02 -8.40
C VAL A 30 1.87 -12.81 -8.85
N GLU A 31 2.37 -13.71 -9.68
CA GLU A 31 3.68 -13.58 -10.33
C GLU A 31 3.51 -12.75 -11.61
N CYS A 32 4.15 -11.60 -11.66
CA CYS A 32 4.19 -10.73 -12.84
C CYS A 32 5.58 -10.77 -13.48
N SER A 33 5.64 -10.59 -14.79
CA SER A 33 6.89 -10.38 -15.52
C SER A 33 6.67 -9.32 -16.59
N GLY A 34 7.31 -8.15 -16.45
CA GLY A 34 6.90 -6.96 -17.20
C GLY A 34 5.42 -6.66 -17.00
N ASP A 35 4.69 -6.60 -18.11
CA ASP A 35 3.26 -6.32 -18.21
C ASP A 35 2.38 -7.59 -18.31
N LEU A 36 2.94 -8.77 -18.04
CA LEU A 36 2.23 -10.05 -18.11
C LEU A 36 1.99 -10.68 -16.74
N VAL A 37 0.78 -11.21 -16.56
CA VAL A 37 0.44 -12.10 -15.44
C VAL A 37 0.85 -13.52 -15.77
N GLY A 38 1.75 -14.07 -14.97
CA GLY A 38 2.18 -15.46 -15.04
C GLY A 38 1.22 -16.39 -14.28
N GLY A 39 1.60 -16.76 -13.06
CA GLY A 39 0.80 -17.61 -12.17
C GLY A 39 0.21 -16.81 -11.01
N PHE A 40 -0.92 -17.27 -10.47
CA PHE A 40 -1.42 -16.75 -9.20
C PHE A 40 -2.07 -17.85 -8.36
N GLY A 41 -2.10 -17.66 -7.05
CA GLY A 41 -2.72 -18.59 -6.13
C GLY A 41 -2.70 -18.12 -4.68
N LEU A 42 -3.54 -18.73 -3.86
CA LEU A 42 -3.55 -18.50 -2.42
C LEU A 42 -2.30 -19.11 -1.79
N VAL A 43 -1.51 -18.29 -1.10
CA VAL A 43 -0.27 -18.71 -0.43
C VAL A 43 -0.45 -18.87 1.07
N HIS A 44 -1.47 -18.25 1.66
CA HIS A 44 -1.83 -18.40 3.07
C HIS A 44 -3.33 -18.21 3.28
N ARG A 45 -3.93 -18.99 4.19
CA ARG A 45 -5.36 -18.90 4.53
C ARG A 45 -5.52 -18.15 5.85
N CYS A 46 -6.24 -17.04 5.82
CA CYS A 46 -6.59 -16.20 6.97
C CYS A 46 -7.74 -15.26 6.58
N VAL A 47 -8.22 -14.43 7.50
CA VAL A 47 -9.01 -13.23 7.14
C VAL A 47 -8.05 -12.05 7.17
N ALA A 48 -7.51 -11.68 6.01
CA ALA A 48 -6.59 -10.55 5.91
C ALA A 48 -7.39 -9.23 5.84
N THR A 49 -6.96 -8.24 6.61
CA THR A 49 -7.63 -6.93 6.70
C THR A 49 -6.80 -5.80 6.14
N ASP A 50 -5.47 -5.97 6.07
CA ASP A 50 -4.54 -4.98 5.53
C ASP A 50 -3.20 -5.64 5.16
N ILE A 51 -2.41 -5.02 4.29
CA ILE A 51 -1.12 -5.53 3.82
C ILE A 51 -0.17 -4.38 3.50
N ALA A 52 1.09 -4.52 3.91
CA ALA A 52 2.12 -3.51 3.65
C ALA A 52 3.45 -4.17 3.29
N ALA A 53 4.22 -3.54 2.41
CA ALA A 53 5.58 -3.94 2.05
C ALA A 53 6.59 -2.80 2.20
N LYS A 54 7.84 -3.16 2.50
CA LYS A 54 8.99 -2.24 2.44
C LYS A 54 10.24 -3.02 2.04
N GLY A 55 10.67 -2.85 0.79
CA GLY A 55 11.74 -3.66 0.21
C GLY A 55 11.35 -5.14 0.19
N ASN A 56 12.18 -6.02 0.73
CA ASN A 56 11.91 -7.47 0.76
C ASN A 56 10.96 -7.93 1.89
N ARG A 57 10.48 -7.00 2.73
CA ARG A 57 9.62 -7.28 3.88
C ARG A 57 8.16 -7.07 3.51
N LEU A 58 7.31 -7.96 3.99
CA LEU A 58 5.87 -7.94 3.78
C LEU A 58 5.20 -8.31 5.10
N ALA A 59 4.20 -7.55 5.49
CA ALA A 59 3.37 -7.80 6.65
C ALA A 59 1.88 -7.77 6.28
N VAL A 60 1.09 -8.58 6.96
CA VAL A 60 -0.37 -8.69 6.76
C VAL A 60 -1.05 -8.57 8.12
N ALA A 61 -2.01 -7.68 8.24
CA ALA A 61 -2.92 -7.63 9.38
C ALA A 61 -4.02 -8.68 9.20
N THR A 62 -4.34 -9.41 10.26
CA THR A 62 -5.44 -10.37 10.27
C THR A 62 -6.27 -10.26 11.55
N ASP A 63 -7.42 -10.92 11.56
CA ASP A 63 -8.29 -11.05 12.73
C ASP A 63 -7.69 -11.90 13.86
N GLU A 64 -6.57 -12.60 13.64
CA GLU A 64 -5.89 -13.43 14.64
C GLU A 64 -4.52 -12.87 15.08
N ASP A 65 -3.65 -12.54 14.12
CA ASP A 65 -2.29 -12.01 14.36
C ASP A 65 -1.82 -11.10 13.21
N VAL A 66 -0.74 -10.35 13.42
CA VAL A 66 0.07 -9.82 12.31
C VAL A 66 0.94 -10.95 11.79
N LEU A 67 0.92 -11.16 10.47
CA LEU A 67 1.76 -12.15 9.79
C LEU A 67 2.91 -11.45 9.07
N VAL A 68 4.10 -12.01 9.11
CA VAL A 68 5.28 -11.51 8.37
C VAL A 68 5.77 -12.57 7.38
N TRP A 69 6.12 -12.14 6.18
CA TRP A 69 6.64 -13.03 5.16
C TRP A 69 8.10 -13.40 5.44
N ASN A 70 8.38 -14.70 5.53
CA ASN A 70 9.69 -15.26 5.79
C ASN A 70 9.94 -16.46 4.87
N ARG A 71 10.94 -16.36 3.99
CA ARG A 71 11.44 -17.47 3.14
C ARG A 71 10.33 -18.36 2.54
N ASP A 72 9.34 -17.72 1.92
CA ASP A 72 8.22 -18.35 1.18
C ASP A 72 7.00 -18.78 2.01
N GLU A 73 6.94 -18.43 3.29
CA GLU A 73 5.76 -18.61 4.14
C GLU A 73 5.45 -17.38 5.00
N PHE A 74 4.29 -17.39 5.65
CA PHE A 74 3.88 -16.36 6.60
C PHE A 74 4.00 -16.88 8.03
N ASP A 75 4.81 -16.20 8.82
CA ASP A 75 5.00 -16.48 10.25
C ASP A 75 4.18 -15.50 11.10
N PRO A 76 3.52 -15.97 12.17
CA PRO A 76 2.89 -15.08 13.16
C PRO A 76 3.93 -14.22 13.88
N ALA A 77 3.66 -12.93 13.99
CA ALA A 77 4.55 -11.95 14.62
C ALA A 77 4.25 -11.73 16.11
N GLY A 78 3.18 -12.31 16.66
CA GLY A 78 2.82 -12.21 18.07
C GLY A 78 2.22 -10.87 18.48
N PHE A 79 1.72 -10.07 17.52
CA PHE A 79 0.97 -8.85 17.84
C PHE A 79 -0.42 -9.19 18.37
N GLY A 80 -1.07 -10.24 17.87
CA GLY A 80 -2.50 -10.49 18.02
C GLY A 80 -3.34 -9.78 16.95
N PRO A 81 -4.67 -9.74 17.09
CA PRO A 81 -5.56 -9.21 16.06
C PRO A 81 -5.24 -7.76 15.68
N ALA A 82 -5.11 -7.51 14.38
CA ALA A 82 -4.78 -6.21 13.79
C ALA A 82 -5.72 -5.87 12.64
N HIS A 83 -5.87 -4.58 12.37
CA HIS A 83 -6.61 -4.10 11.19
C HIS A 83 -5.77 -3.19 10.29
N ALA A 84 -4.58 -2.76 10.73
CA ALA A 84 -3.71 -1.90 9.94
C ALA A 84 -2.24 -2.21 10.24
N VAL A 85 -1.41 -2.25 9.19
CA VAL A 85 0.04 -2.46 9.25
C VAL A 85 0.75 -1.49 8.31
N GLY A 86 1.97 -1.09 8.65
CA GLY A 86 2.79 -0.21 7.83
C GLY A 86 4.24 -0.22 8.27
N TYR A 87 5.12 0.47 7.55
CA TYR A 87 6.54 0.50 7.88
C TYR A 87 7.08 1.92 8.08
N ASN A 88 7.64 2.17 9.26
CA ASN A 88 8.51 3.32 9.54
C ASN A 88 9.90 2.85 9.93
N ASP A 89 10.63 2.33 8.93
CA ASP A 89 11.84 1.50 9.07
C ASP A 89 11.59 0.16 9.76
N GLU A 90 10.87 0.17 10.88
CA GLU A 90 10.35 -0.96 11.62
C GLU A 90 8.87 -1.18 11.28
N LEU A 91 8.38 -2.40 11.53
CA LEU A 91 6.97 -2.72 11.32
C LEU A 91 6.12 -2.05 12.40
N ILE A 92 5.06 -1.37 11.98
CA ILE A 92 4.04 -0.77 12.83
C ILE A 92 2.74 -1.55 12.61
N ALA A 93 2.02 -1.82 13.69
CA ALA A 93 0.70 -2.43 13.64
C ALA A 93 -0.28 -1.71 14.57
N ALA A 94 -1.54 -1.64 14.14
CA ALA A 94 -2.64 -1.17 14.94
C ALA A 94 -3.75 -2.22 15.04
N GLY A 95 -4.25 -2.41 16.26
CA GLY A 95 -5.29 -3.38 16.56
C GLY A 95 -5.63 -3.37 18.04
N SER A 96 -6.86 -3.76 18.37
CA SER A 96 -7.34 -3.80 19.77
C SER A 96 -7.16 -2.46 20.53
N GLY A 97 -7.21 -1.34 19.81
CA GLY A 97 -7.03 0.01 20.36
C GLY A 97 -5.61 0.33 20.85
N ARG A 98 -4.59 -0.36 20.34
CA ARG A 98 -3.17 -0.02 20.53
C ARG A 98 -2.49 0.14 19.18
N ILE A 99 -1.41 0.91 19.19
CA ILE A 99 -0.44 1.01 18.09
C ILE A 99 0.90 0.55 18.66
N SER A 100 1.62 -0.31 17.96
CA SER A 100 2.91 -0.79 18.43
C SER A 100 3.90 -0.92 17.29
N ARG A 101 5.17 -0.83 17.65
CA ARG A 101 6.31 -1.00 16.76
C ARG A 101 7.02 -2.30 17.10
N SER A 102 7.40 -3.06 16.09
CA SER A 102 8.12 -4.32 16.23
C SER A 102 9.60 -4.13 15.95
N VAL A 103 10.43 -4.43 16.96
CA VAL A 103 11.89 -4.40 16.88
C VAL A 103 12.39 -5.80 17.20
N GLU A 104 13.10 -6.44 16.28
CA GLU A 104 13.61 -7.81 16.47
C GLU A 104 12.51 -8.83 16.87
N ASN A 105 11.28 -8.61 16.40
CA ASN A 105 10.05 -9.38 16.73
C ASN A 105 9.49 -9.15 18.14
N ASP A 106 9.96 -8.12 18.86
CA ASP A 106 9.36 -7.67 20.10
C ASP A 106 8.52 -6.42 19.88
N TRP A 107 7.28 -6.45 20.39
CA TRP A 107 6.34 -5.35 20.26
C TRP A 107 6.45 -4.36 21.41
N SER A 108 6.70 -3.09 21.07
CA SER A 108 6.65 -1.96 22.00
C SER A 108 5.48 -1.06 21.65
N ALA A 109 4.59 -0.84 22.61
CA ALA A 109 3.48 0.09 22.43
C ALA A 109 4.01 1.50 22.18
N LEU A 110 3.51 2.13 21.12
CA LEU A 110 3.70 3.56 20.92
C LEU A 110 2.80 4.29 21.92
N GLY A 111 3.32 5.33 22.57
CA GLY A 111 2.56 6.11 23.54
C GLY A 111 1.24 6.60 22.95
N VAL A 112 0.20 6.71 23.78
CA VAL A 112 -1.06 7.35 23.39
C VAL A 112 -0.81 8.79 22.92
N SER A 113 -1.71 9.32 22.10
CA SER A 113 -1.67 10.74 21.71
C SER A 113 -1.52 11.62 22.95
N GLU A 114 -1.01 12.85 22.79
CA GLU A 114 -0.98 13.81 23.91
C GLU A 114 -2.37 14.03 24.54
N SER A 115 -3.46 13.76 23.82
CA SER A 115 -4.83 13.81 24.34
C SER A 115 -5.25 12.60 25.18
N GLY A 116 -4.50 11.50 25.11
CA GLY A 116 -4.79 10.24 25.82
C GLY A 116 -5.88 9.38 25.18
N ASP A 117 -6.39 9.79 24.00
CA ASP A 117 -7.47 9.10 23.31
C ASP A 117 -6.95 7.94 22.46
N LYS A 118 -7.76 6.87 22.40
CA LYS A 118 -7.56 5.79 21.45
C LYS A 118 -8.01 6.27 20.08
N ILE A 119 -7.13 6.22 19.10
CA ILE A 119 -7.46 6.58 17.71
C ILE A 119 -7.85 5.32 16.93
N ASP A 120 -8.87 5.45 16.10
CA ASP A 120 -9.32 4.41 15.16
C ASP A 120 -8.46 4.48 13.90
N VAL A 121 -7.36 3.73 13.90
CA VAL A 121 -6.36 3.73 12.82
C VAL A 121 -6.92 3.03 11.58
N ARG A 122 -6.77 3.67 10.43
CA ARG A 122 -7.23 3.16 9.13
C ARG A 122 -6.10 2.80 8.18
N ALA A 123 -5.00 3.54 8.23
CA ALA A 123 -3.84 3.30 7.40
C ALA A 123 -2.56 3.81 8.07
N ILE A 124 -1.44 3.19 7.73
CA ILE A 124 -0.11 3.56 8.21
C ILE A 124 0.85 3.53 7.03
N ASP A 125 1.46 4.67 6.70
CA ASP A 125 2.56 4.72 5.74
C ASP A 125 3.66 5.66 6.23
N GLY A 126 4.89 5.14 6.27
CA GLY A 126 6.02 5.84 6.83
C GLY A 126 5.73 6.36 8.25
N ASP A 127 5.94 7.66 8.46
CA ASP A 127 5.68 8.33 9.71
C ASP A 127 4.22 8.78 9.88
N LEU A 128 3.32 8.52 8.93
CA LEU A 128 1.94 8.99 8.95
C LEU A 128 0.97 7.89 9.38
N ILE A 129 -0.07 8.32 10.10
CA ILE A 129 -1.19 7.48 10.51
C ILE A 129 -2.49 8.17 10.11
N ALA A 130 -3.31 7.49 9.31
CA ALA A 130 -4.68 7.90 9.01
C ALA A 130 -5.63 7.40 10.11
N SER A 131 -6.59 8.22 10.52
CA SER A 131 -7.62 7.82 11.48
C SER A 131 -8.94 8.57 11.30
N SER A 132 -10.00 8.11 11.96
CA SER A 132 -11.28 8.82 12.03
C SER A 132 -11.16 10.25 12.54
N ASP A 133 -10.18 10.53 13.41
CA ASP A 133 -10.04 11.81 14.10
C ASP A 133 -9.13 12.79 13.35
N GLY A 134 -8.39 12.29 12.35
CA GLY A 134 -7.47 13.08 11.54
C GLY A 134 -6.19 12.32 11.24
N VAL A 135 -5.14 13.08 10.96
CA VAL A 135 -3.82 12.55 10.62
C VAL A 135 -2.89 12.75 11.80
N TYR A 136 -2.10 11.72 12.10
CA TYR A 136 -1.07 11.76 13.12
C TYR A 136 0.29 11.49 12.50
N ARG A 137 1.34 12.03 13.11
CA ARG A 137 2.73 11.76 12.75
C ARG A 137 3.43 11.05 13.90
N LEU A 138 4.12 9.96 13.60
CA LEU A 138 5.03 9.28 14.52
C LEU A 138 6.15 10.24 14.95
N SER A 139 6.44 10.28 16.24
CA SER A 139 7.45 11.16 16.80
C SER A 139 8.28 10.45 17.86
N ASP A 140 9.60 10.58 17.76
CA ASP A 140 10.52 10.23 18.83
C ASP A 140 10.67 11.44 19.76
N GLY A 141 10.01 11.40 20.92
CA GLY A 141 10.02 12.47 21.91
C GLY A 141 10.89 12.15 23.12
N ALA A 142 11.12 13.16 23.97
CA ALA A 142 11.85 13.00 25.23
C ALA A 142 11.21 11.98 26.21
N ASN A 143 9.91 11.70 26.02
CA ASN A 143 9.12 10.77 26.83
C ASN A 143 8.94 9.39 26.16
N GLY A 144 9.66 9.11 25.07
CA GLY A 144 9.54 7.88 24.29
C GLY A 144 8.92 8.10 22.91
N VAL A 145 8.62 6.99 22.23
CA VAL A 145 8.02 6.98 20.89
C VAL A 145 6.52 7.10 21.01
N GLY A 146 5.92 8.03 20.27
CA GLY A 146 4.47 8.26 20.26
C GLY A 146 4.02 8.83 18.93
N TYR A 147 2.85 9.47 18.92
CA TYR A 147 2.31 10.13 17.74
C TYR A 147 1.56 11.42 18.09
N VAL A 148 1.67 12.42 17.22
CA VAL A 148 1.10 13.75 17.43
C VAL A 148 0.11 14.10 16.31
N PRO A 149 -1.02 14.76 16.61
CA PRO A 149 -1.96 15.18 15.58
C PRO A 149 -1.32 16.24 14.68
N VAL A 150 -1.45 16.08 13.37
CA VAL A 150 -0.92 17.00 12.36
C VAL A 150 -2.02 17.61 11.49
N GLY A 151 -3.29 17.42 11.86
CA GLY A 151 -4.44 18.10 11.28
C GLY A 151 -5.37 17.20 10.48
N LEU A 152 -6.24 17.84 9.68
CA LEU A 152 -7.38 17.21 8.99
C LEU A 152 -8.30 16.45 9.96
N ASN A 153 -9.31 15.79 9.41
CA ASN A 153 -10.29 15.00 10.13
C ASN A 153 -10.74 13.86 9.22
N ASN A 154 -11.10 12.72 9.79
CA ASN A 154 -11.65 11.59 9.05
C ASN A 154 -10.75 11.15 7.87
N ALA A 155 -9.44 11.08 8.11
CA ALA A 155 -8.48 10.59 7.14
C ALA A 155 -8.77 9.11 6.86
N ARG A 156 -8.76 8.72 5.59
CA ARG A 156 -9.01 7.35 5.14
C ARG A 156 -7.71 6.61 4.86
N ASP A 157 -6.79 7.31 4.21
CA ASP A 157 -5.50 6.76 3.83
C ASP A 157 -4.43 7.85 3.81
N VAL A 158 -3.15 7.43 3.86
CA VAL A 158 -1.98 8.31 3.86
C VAL A 158 -0.88 7.75 2.98
N SER A 159 -0.10 8.65 2.39
CA SER A 159 1.18 8.31 1.78
C SER A 159 2.22 9.32 2.19
N SER A 160 3.40 8.86 2.59
CA SER A 160 4.47 9.65 3.18
C SER A 160 5.45 10.21 2.15
N VAL A 161 5.45 9.67 0.92
CA VAL A 161 6.44 9.97 -0.13
C VAL A 161 5.78 10.33 -1.48
N PRO A 162 6.45 11.14 -2.33
CA PRO A 162 7.63 11.94 -2.02
C PRO A 162 7.29 13.16 -1.15
N ILE A 163 6.02 13.57 -1.15
CA ILE A 163 5.44 14.60 -0.31
C ILE A 163 4.20 13.99 0.36
N PRO A 164 4.00 14.18 1.68
CA PRO A 164 2.84 13.64 2.37
C PRO A 164 1.51 13.95 1.69
N LEU A 165 0.72 12.90 1.45
CA LEU A 165 -0.63 12.92 0.93
C LEU A 165 -1.60 12.29 1.94
N VAL A 166 -2.83 12.79 1.96
CA VAL A 166 -3.91 12.30 2.82
C VAL A 166 -5.20 12.22 2.02
N ALA A 167 -5.83 11.05 2.04
CA ALA A 167 -7.13 10.82 1.44
C ALA A 167 -8.23 11.10 2.45
N THR A 168 -9.26 11.82 2.05
CA THR A 168 -10.48 12.00 2.83
C THR A 168 -11.72 11.92 1.93
N ALA A 169 -12.88 11.89 2.56
CA ALA A 169 -14.17 11.97 1.88
C ALA A 169 -14.39 13.25 1.04
N THR A 170 -13.57 14.28 1.27
CA THR A 170 -13.72 15.60 0.65
C THR A 170 -12.50 16.01 -0.17
N GLY A 171 -11.51 15.13 -0.32
CA GLY A 171 -10.40 15.39 -1.21
C GLY A 171 -9.13 14.64 -0.89
N LEU A 172 -8.19 14.79 -1.81
CA LEU A 172 -6.79 14.47 -1.61
C LEU A 172 -6.05 15.72 -1.15
N TYR A 173 -5.34 15.64 -0.03
CA TYR A 173 -4.61 16.75 0.55
C TYR A 173 -3.11 16.50 0.50
N GLN A 174 -2.35 17.47 0.01
CA GLN A 174 -0.89 17.44 -0.01
C GLN A 174 -0.32 18.39 1.05
N LEU A 175 0.74 17.96 1.74
CA LEU A 175 1.43 18.81 2.71
C LEU A 175 2.37 19.78 2.01
N LYS A 176 2.02 21.07 2.05
CA LYS A 176 2.87 22.20 1.64
C LYS A 176 3.07 23.12 2.86
N ASN A 177 2.64 24.38 2.78
CA ASN A 177 2.52 25.27 3.94
C ASN A 177 1.19 24.99 4.68
N GLY A 178 1.04 23.75 5.16
CA GLY A 178 -0.23 23.17 5.61
C GLY A 178 -0.85 22.25 4.55
N TRP A 179 -1.98 21.65 4.90
CA TRP A 179 -2.72 20.74 4.02
C TRP A 179 -3.45 21.51 2.92
N VAL A 180 -3.11 21.25 1.67
CA VAL A 180 -3.72 21.85 0.49
C VAL A 180 -4.51 20.78 -0.25
N ASN A 181 -5.80 21.02 -0.49
CA ASN A 181 -6.60 20.13 -1.33
C ASN A 181 -6.12 20.24 -2.79
N VAL A 182 -5.67 19.13 -3.35
CA VAL A 182 -5.15 19.01 -4.73
C VAL A 182 -6.10 18.24 -5.65
N LEU A 183 -7.10 17.56 -5.10
CA LEU A 183 -8.16 16.87 -5.85
C LEU A 183 -9.44 16.86 -5.02
N ASP A 184 -10.48 17.54 -5.50
CA ASP A 184 -11.81 17.60 -4.86
C ASP A 184 -12.63 16.36 -5.26
N ALA A 185 -12.41 15.25 -4.56
CA ALA A 185 -13.10 13.98 -4.76
C ALA A 185 -13.16 13.17 -3.45
N ASP A 186 -14.08 12.21 -3.37
CA ASP A 186 -14.11 11.24 -2.28
C ASP A 186 -13.02 10.18 -2.50
N VAL A 187 -11.82 10.46 -2.00
CA VAL A 187 -10.64 9.59 -2.16
C VAL A 187 -10.55 8.65 -0.97
N HIS A 188 -10.35 7.36 -1.24
CA HIS A 188 -10.25 6.34 -0.19
C HIS A 188 -8.90 5.61 -0.15
N LEU A 189 -8.11 5.67 -1.22
CA LEU A 189 -6.84 4.96 -1.34
C LEU A 189 -5.81 5.82 -2.07
N ILE A 190 -4.56 5.80 -1.58
CA ILE A 190 -3.40 6.44 -2.18
C ILE A 190 -2.28 5.40 -2.25
N GLU A 191 -1.55 5.38 -3.35
CA GLU A 191 -0.29 4.65 -3.41
C GLU A 191 0.78 5.49 -4.09
N SER A 192 1.99 5.44 -3.55
CA SER A 192 3.15 6.16 -4.09
C SER A 192 4.46 5.43 -3.82
N ASP A 193 5.27 5.27 -4.88
CA ASP A 193 6.66 4.80 -4.77
C ASP A 193 7.68 5.97 -4.72
N GLY A 194 7.19 7.21 -4.57
CA GLY A 194 8.00 8.42 -4.64
C GLY A 194 8.15 8.99 -6.06
N THR A 195 7.85 8.22 -7.10
CA THR A 195 7.90 8.63 -8.51
C THR A 195 6.52 8.60 -9.15
N ARG A 196 5.80 7.48 -9.00
CA ARG A 196 4.42 7.27 -9.41
C ARG A 196 3.52 7.50 -8.23
N ILE A 197 2.37 8.10 -8.48
CA ILE A 197 1.35 8.38 -7.46
C ILE A 197 0.01 8.13 -8.08
N HIS A 198 -0.83 7.38 -7.38
CA HIS A 198 -2.20 7.15 -7.77
C HIS A 198 -3.14 7.39 -6.59
N ALA A 199 -4.33 7.89 -6.90
CA ALA A 199 -5.39 8.09 -5.92
C ALA A 199 -6.68 7.46 -6.47
N ALA A 200 -7.34 6.63 -5.67
CA ALA A 200 -8.60 6.00 -6.06
C ALA A 200 -9.79 6.57 -5.29
N THR A 201 -10.90 6.62 -6.01
CA THR A 201 -12.25 6.84 -5.49
C THR A 201 -13.08 5.58 -5.78
N ASP A 202 -14.32 5.55 -5.31
CA ASP A 202 -15.26 4.46 -5.61
C ASP A 202 -15.50 4.26 -7.12
N GLU A 203 -15.25 5.29 -7.94
CA GLU A 203 -15.59 5.29 -9.36
C GLU A 203 -14.38 5.37 -10.30
N ALA A 204 -13.20 5.74 -9.79
CA ALA A 204 -12.10 6.18 -10.64
C ALA A 204 -10.73 5.99 -10.01
N LEU A 205 -9.73 5.87 -10.89
CA LEU A 205 -8.32 6.01 -10.55
C LEU A 205 -7.80 7.31 -11.14
N TYR A 206 -7.02 8.05 -10.38
CA TYR A 206 -6.40 9.31 -10.78
C TYR A 206 -4.88 9.22 -10.70
N ALA A 207 -4.20 9.95 -11.57
CA ALA A 207 -2.77 10.21 -11.50
C ALA A 207 -2.50 11.71 -11.72
N PRO A 208 -1.37 12.26 -11.23
CA PRO A 208 -0.98 13.62 -11.56
C PRO A 208 -0.75 13.78 -13.07
N CYS A 209 -1.25 14.86 -13.66
CA CYS A 209 -1.01 15.18 -15.07
C CYS A 209 0.49 15.25 -15.36
N LYS A 210 0.90 14.73 -16.53
CA LYS A 210 2.28 14.89 -17.00
C LYS A 210 2.51 16.37 -17.35
N SER A 211 3.41 17.04 -16.63
CA SER A 211 3.78 18.43 -16.97
C SER A 211 4.55 18.45 -18.29
N GLU A 212 4.02 19.14 -19.31
CA GLU A 212 4.70 19.32 -20.61
C GLU A 212 6.01 20.15 -20.50
N ASN A 213 6.25 20.81 -19.36
CA ASN A 213 7.33 21.79 -19.17
C ASN A 213 8.41 21.38 -18.16
N THR A 214 8.43 20.13 -17.70
CA THR A 214 9.55 19.64 -16.87
C THR A 214 10.78 19.45 -17.74
N SER A 215 11.51 20.55 -17.97
CA SER A 215 12.86 20.50 -18.51
C SER A 215 13.71 19.67 -17.54
N GLU A 216 14.64 18.86 -18.06
CA GLU A 216 15.53 17.93 -17.31
C GLU A 216 16.32 18.57 -16.15
N HIS A 217 16.18 19.89 -15.90
CA HIS A 217 16.90 20.67 -14.89
C HIS A 217 15.97 21.31 -13.84
N GLN A 218 14.65 21.09 -13.90
CA GLN A 218 13.74 21.48 -12.82
C GLN A 218 13.45 20.27 -11.93
N SER A 219 13.95 20.36 -10.69
CA SER A 219 13.67 19.57 -9.48
C SER A 219 12.76 18.35 -9.66
N HIS A 220 13.27 17.16 -9.30
CA HIS A 220 12.55 15.90 -9.16
C HIS A 220 11.33 15.91 -8.21
N ASN A 221 10.92 17.08 -7.69
CA ASN A 221 9.82 17.26 -6.75
C ASN A 221 8.69 18.18 -7.27
N ALA A 222 8.69 18.57 -8.55
CA ALA A 222 7.59 19.33 -9.13
C ALA A 222 6.44 18.38 -9.53
N GLN A 223 5.67 17.93 -8.54
CA GLN A 223 4.42 17.21 -8.78
C GLN A 223 3.40 18.18 -9.39
N SER A 224 2.68 17.73 -10.42
CA SER A 224 1.57 18.49 -10.99
C SER A 224 0.49 18.74 -9.92
N ASP A 225 0.00 19.97 -9.86
CA ASP A 225 -1.18 20.32 -9.06
C ASP A 225 -2.49 19.91 -9.75
N GLU A 226 -2.42 19.49 -11.02
CA GLU A 226 -3.54 18.96 -11.78
C GLU A 226 -3.49 17.43 -11.81
N TRP A 227 -4.67 16.82 -11.64
CA TRP A 227 -4.89 15.37 -11.64
C TRP A 227 -5.81 14.99 -12.80
N GLU A 228 -5.50 13.88 -13.46
CA GLU A 228 -6.30 13.32 -14.53
C GLU A 228 -6.91 11.98 -14.12
N ARG A 229 -8.14 11.73 -14.59
CA ARG A 229 -8.83 10.45 -14.43
C ARG A 229 -8.29 9.47 -15.47
N LEU A 230 -7.89 8.29 -15.02
CA LEU A 230 -7.43 7.21 -15.87
C LEU A 230 -8.62 6.40 -16.41
N GLU A 231 -8.52 5.97 -17.68
CA GLU A 231 -9.47 5.04 -18.27
C GLU A 231 -9.12 3.61 -17.87
N LEU A 232 -9.99 2.99 -17.07
CA LEU A 232 -9.85 1.60 -16.67
C LEU A 232 -10.83 0.72 -17.46
N PRO A 233 -10.43 -0.53 -17.79
CA PRO A 233 -11.30 -1.52 -18.43
C PRO A 233 -12.33 -2.14 -17.47
N VAL A 234 -12.48 -1.58 -16.26
CA VAL A 234 -13.33 -2.04 -15.15
C VAL A 234 -14.06 -0.83 -14.55
N ALA A 235 -15.23 -1.06 -13.98
CA ALA A 235 -15.98 -0.04 -13.23
C ALA A 235 -15.99 -0.32 -11.72
N GLU A 236 -15.47 -1.48 -11.31
CA GLU A 236 -15.37 -1.93 -9.94
C GLU A 236 -14.39 -1.07 -9.13
N GLN A 237 -14.71 -0.84 -7.87
CA GLN A 237 -13.88 -0.06 -6.95
C GLN A 237 -12.50 -0.70 -6.75
N ILE A 238 -11.45 0.11 -6.79
CA ILE A 238 -10.07 -0.31 -6.52
C ILE A 238 -9.86 -0.47 -5.01
N ALA A 239 -9.38 -1.64 -4.59
CA ALA A 239 -9.07 -1.99 -3.21
C ALA A 239 -7.57 -1.90 -2.88
N GLY A 240 -6.70 -1.96 -3.89
CA GLY A 240 -5.26 -1.86 -3.69
C GLY A 240 -4.55 -1.44 -4.96
N ILE A 241 -3.46 -0.68 -4.81
CA ILE A 241 -2.56 -0.24 -5.88
C ILE A 241 -1.15 -0.56 -5.41
N GLY A 242 -0.25 -0.86 -6.34
CA GLY A 242 1.16 -1.06 -6.01
C GLY A 242 2.06 -0.87 -7.21
N HIS A 243 3.30 -0.51 -6.93
CA HIS A 243 4.29 -0.15 -7.93
C HIS A 243 5.48 -1.12 -7.94
N GLY A 244 5.75 -1.72 -9.09
CA GLY A 244 6.95 -2.53 -9.35
C GLY A 244 7.50 -2.22 -10.74
N GLU A 245 7.74 -3.23 -11.56
CA GLU A 245 8.09 -3.01 -12.98
C GLU A 245 6.95 -2.30 -13.75
N SER A 246 5.70 -2.62 -13.40
CA SER A 246 4.48 -1.93 -13.87
C SER A 246 3.72 -1.31 -12.70
N THR A 247 2.65 -0.58 -13.01
CA THR A 247 1.61 -0.25 -12.04
C THR A 247 0.63 -1.41 -11.96
N TYR A 248 0.33 -1.86 -10.76
CA TYR A 248 -0.65 -2.91 -10.49
C TYR A 248 -1.81 -2.33 -9.69
N ALA A 249 -3.01 -2.85 -9.92
CA ALA A 249 -4.16 -2.57 -9.09
C ALA A 249 -5.02 -3.83 -8.92
N VAL A 250 -5.88 -3.82 -7.91
CA VAL A 250 -6.86 -4.89 -7.70
C VAL A 250 -8.17 -4.29 -7.24
N THR A 251 -9.28 -4.80 -7.76
CA THR A 251 -10.62 -4.37 -7.35
C THR A 251 -11.05 -5.09 -6.06
N VAL A 252 -12.05 -4.55 -5.36
CA VAL A 252 -12.70 -5.20 -4.20
C VAL A 252 -13.17 -6.62 -4.53
N ASP A 253 -13.63 -6.83 -5.76
CA ASP A 253 -14.12 -8.11 -6.30
C ASP A 253 -13.01 -9.01 -6.90
N GLY A 254 -11.73 -8.67 -6.68
CA GLY A 254 -10.58 -9.47 -7.07
C GLY A 254 -10.32 -9.56 -8.58
N THR A 255 -10.63 -8.51 -9.31
CA THR A 255 -10.08 -8.30 -10.65
C THR A 255 -8.72 -7.63 -10.52
N PHE A 256 -7.67 -8.32 -10.93
CA PHE A 256 -6.31 -7.79 -10.99
C PHE A 256 -6.12 -6.99 -12.27
N LEU A 257 -5.38 -5.88 -12.16
CA LEU A 257 -5.05 -4.98 -13.25
C LEU A 257 -3.54 -4.77 -13.32
N ILE A 258 -3.03 -4.68 -14.55
CA ILE A 258 -1.62 -4.39 -14.84
C ILE A 258 -1.53 -3.38 -15.97
N GLU A 259 -0.75 -2.32 -15.76
CA GLU A 259 -0.49 -1.29 -16.76
C GLU A 259 0.61 -1.74 -17.73
N SER A 260 0.35 -1.55 -19.03
CA SER A 260 1.30 -1.68 -20.13
C SER A 260 1.34 -0.40 -20.98
N ASP A 261 2.20 -0.36 -21.99
CA ASP A 261 2.29 0.76 -22.94
C ASP A 261 0.99 0.99 -23.74
N ASP A 262 0.18 -0.07 -23.93
CA ASP A 262 -1.10 -0.02 -24.66
C ASP A 262 -2.31 0.14 -23.72
N GLY A 263 -2.07 0.33 -22.41
CA GLY A 263 -3.07 0.57 -21.38
C GLY A 263 -3.21 -0.56 -20.37
N TRP A 264 -4.34 -0.59 -19.67
CA TRP A 264 -4.59 -1.54 -18.58
C TRP A 264 -5.12 -2.88 -19.09
N HIS A 265 -4.50 -3.97 -18.64
CA HIS A 265 -4.98 -5.34 -18.85
C HIS A 265 -5.56 -5.92 -17.55
N THR A 266 -6.48 -6.88 -17.67
CA THR A 266 -7.18 -7.45 -16.52
C THR A 266 -7.09 -8.97 -16.43
N ARG A 267 -7.18 -9.46 -15.19
CA ARG A 267 -7.32 -10.87 -14.87
C ARG A 267 -8.18 -11.05 -13.63
N SER A 268 -9.28 -11.79 -13.74
CA SER A 268 -10.04 -12.19 -12.55
C SER A 268 -9.26 -13.26 -11.77
N LEU A 269 -9.14 -13.06 -10.45
CA LEU A 269 -8.46 -13.98 -9.54
C LEU A 269 -9.41 -14.99 -8.89
N GLY A 270 -10.72 -14.75 -8.97
CA GLY A 270 -11.71 -15.55 -8.26
C GLY A 270 -11.64 -15.42 -6.74
N LEU A 271 -11.16 -14.27 -6.26
CA LEU A 271 -11.08 -13.90 -4.85
C LEU A 271 -12.01 -12.69 -4.63
N SER A 272 -12.62 -12.59 -3.46
CA SER A 272 -13.47 -11.46 -3.07
C SER A 272 -12.96 -10.83 -1.79
N ASP A 273 -13.58 -9.73 -1.38
CA ASP A 273 -13.29 -9.05 -0.11
C ASP A 273 -11.81 -8.65 -0.04
N VAL A 274 -11.30 -8.11 -1.15
CA VAL A 274 -9.91 -7.62 -1.22
C VAL A 274 -9.77 -6.40 -0.32
N SER A 275 -8.76 -6.42 0.54
CA SER A 275 -8.49 -5.35 1.51
C SER A 275 -7.20 -4.59 1.26
N GLY A 276 -6.37 -5.03 0.30
CA GLY A 276 -5.15 -4.33 -0.06
C GLY A 276 -4.24 -5.13 -0.99
N LEU A 277 -3.21 -4.46 -1.50
CA LEU A 277 -2.19 -5.01 -2.40
C LEU A 277 -0.82 -4.48 -1.98
N ALA A 278 0.19 -5.34 -2.00
CA ALA A 278 1.57 -4.91 -1.80
C ALA A 278 2.51 -5.59 -2.80
N VAL A 279 3.52 -4.86 -3.26
CA VAL A 279 4.51 -5.34 -4.25
C VAL A 279 5.84 -5.62 -3.55
N ARG A 280 6.52 -6.69 -3.96
CA ARG A 280 7.83 -7.11 -3.42
C ARG A 280 8.88 -7.29 -4.50
#